data_AF-A0A3D0UV54-F1
#
_entry.id   AF-A0A3D0UV54-F1
#
_cell.length_a   1.000
_cell.length_b   1.000
_cell.length_c   1.000
_cell.angle_alpha   90.00
_cell.angle_beta   90.00
_cell.angle_gamma   90.00
#
_symmetry.space_group_name_H-M   'P 1'
#
loop_
_entity.id
_entity.type
_entity.pdbx_description
1 polymer ?
#
loop_
_entity_poly.entity_id
_entity_poly.type
_entity_poly.pdbx_seq_one_letter_code
_entity_poly.pdbx_strand_id
1 'polypeptide(L)' 'MILGYVEAQMMKKEKLFNQTGDSLLDFFGIDKITIKEILAPTLTPLDYAHIMTVNTVEKLK' A
#
# COMPACT_ATOMS: atom_id res chain seq x y z
N MET A 1 -2.37 5.18 -1.51
CA MET A 1 -2.50 3.72 -1.70
C MET A 1 -3.44 3.15 -0.67
N ILE A 2 -4.33 2.26 -1.09
CA ILE A 2 -5.13 1.41 -0.20
C ILE A 2 -4.50 0.02 -0.24
N LEU A 3 -4.38 -0.62 0.92
CA LEU A 3 -3.76 -1.94 1.05
C LEU A 3 -4.81 -3.01 1.32
N GLY A 4 -4.65 -4.16 0.67
CA GLY A 4 -5.28 -5.39 1.12
C GLY A 4 -4.83 -5.78 2.53
N TYR A 5 -5.66 -6.56 3.23
CA TYR A 5 -5.38 -6.92 4.63
C TYR A 5 -4.05 -7.66 4.80
N VAL A 6 -3.80 -8.70 4.00
CA VAL A 6 -2.60 -9.54 4.11
C VAL A 6 -1.35 -8.75 3.71
N GLU A 7 -1.42 -7.97 2.62
CA GLU A 7 -0.32 -7.10 2.19
C GLU A 7 0.07 -6.11 3.30
N ALA A 8 -0.92 -5.45 3.92
CA ALA A 8 -0.66 -4.53 5.02
C ALA A 8 0.03 -5.21 6.22
N GLN A 9 -0.33 -6.45 6.56
CA GLN A 9 0.33 -7.18 7.65
C GLN A 9 1.79 -7.52 7.29
N MET A 10 2.06 -7.93 6.05
CA MET A 10 3.41 -8.23 5.58
C MET A 10 4.30 -6.99 5.63
N MET A 11 3.82 -5.87 5.06
CA MET A 11 4.54 -4.60 5.07
C MET A 11 4.80 -4.07 6.50
N LYS A 12 3.84 -4.24 7.43
CA LYS A 12 4.05 -3.90 8.85
C LYS A 12 5.11 -4.79 9.51
N LYS A 13 5.10 -6.09 9.20
CA LYS A 13 6.12 -7.03 9.69
C LYS A 13 7.52 -6.65 9.21
N GLU A 14 7.64 -6.13 8.00
CA GLU A 14 8.87 -5.60 7.41
C GLU A 14 9.21 -4.18 7.86
N LYS A 15 8.36 -3.56 8.71
CA LYS A 15 8.53 -2.20 9.24
C LYS A 15 8.56 -1.11 8.16
N LEU A 16 7.85 -1.33 7.04
CA LEU A 16 7.72 -0.32 5.99
C LEU A 16 6.82 0.84 6.45
N PHE A 17 5.81 0.56 7.26
CA PHE A 17 4.95 1.56 7.87
C PHE A 17 4.32 1.03 9.17
N ASN A 18 3.72 1.90 9.97
CA ASN A 18 3.07 1.54 11.23
C ASN A 18 1.54 1.66 11.16
N GLN A 19 1.05 2.77 10.59
CA GLN A 19 -0.38 3.11 10.58
C GLN A 19 -0.83 3.81 9.29
N THR A 20 -2.14 3.94 9.11
CA THR A 20 -2.71 4.78 8.05
C THR A 20 -2.29 6.23 8.25
N GLY A 21 -2.06 6.95 7.14
CA GLY A 21 -1.48 8.29 7.13
C GLY A 21 0.05 8.30 6.96
N ASP A 22 0.74 7.20 7.27
CA ASP A 22 2.18 7.08 7.03
C ASP A 22 2.50 7.19 5.53
N SER A 23 3.71 7.66 5.24
CA SER A 23 4.19 7.81 3.88
C SER A 23 5.45 6.97 3.65
N LEU A 24 5.43 6.20 2.57
CA LEU A 24 6.59 5.51 2.02
C LEU A 24 7.31 6.46 1.07
N LEU A 25 8.63 6.54 1.20
CA LEU A 25 9.49 7.34 0.33
C LEU A 25 10.21 6.40 -0.65
N ASP A 26 10.34 6.84 -1.90
CA ASP A 26 11.01 6.10 -2.98
C ASP A 26 10.51 4.66 -3.15
N PHE A 27 9.19 4.48 -3.01
CA PHE A 27 8.56 3.17 -3.12
C PHE A 27 8.11 2.94 -4.56
N PHE A 28 8.67 1.92 -5.22
CA PHE A 28 8.52 1.68 -6.67
C PHE A 28 8.91 2.89 -7.54
N GLY A 29 9.98 3.60 -7.15
CA GLY A 29 10.48 4.77 -7.89
C GLY A 29 9.56 6.01 -7.82
N ILE A 30 8.54 5.97 -6.95
CA ILE A 30 7.64 7.08 -6.67
C ILE A 30 8.10 7.78 -5.40
N ASP A 31 8.38 9.08 -5.51
CA ASP A 31 8.97 9.90 -4.45
C ASP A 31 8.26 9.78 -3.10
N LYS A 32 6.92 9.74 -3.12
CA LYS A 32 6.09 9.64 -1.91
C LYS A 32 4.75 8.97 -2.18
N ILE A 33 4.47 7.89 -1.46
CA ILE A 33 3.16 7.22 -1.44
C ILE A 33 2.62 7.24 -0.01
N THR A 34 1.43 7.81 0.18
CA THR A 34 0.73 7.77 1.47
C THR A 34 -0.20 6.56 1.54
N ILE A 35 -0.16 5.83 2.65
CA ILE A 35 -1.11 4.76 2.96
C ILE A 35 -2.39 5.40 3.48
N LYS A 36 -3.45 5.31 2.69
CA LYS A 36 -4.73 5.96 2.98
C LYS A 36 -5.62 5.07 3.83
N GLU A 37 -5.69 3.78 3.49
CA GLU A 37 -6.59 2.85 4.16
C GLU A 37 -6.03 1.42 4.07
N ILE A 38 -6.45 0.58 5.02
CA ILE A 38 -6.24 -0.86 4.99
C ILE A 38 -7.60 -1.53 4.96
N LEU A 39 -7.85 -2.38 3.96
CA LEU A 39 -9.09 -3.12 3.86
C LEU A 39 -9.22 -4.12 5.02
N ALA A 40 -10.46 -4.32 5.49
CA ALA A 40 -10.81 -5.49 6.28
C ALA A 40 -10.54 -6.78 5.45
N PRO A 41 -10.26 -7.92 6.09
CA PRO A 41 -10.01 -9.17 5.38
C PRO A 41 -11.23 -9.54 4.53
N THR A 42 -10.99 -9.79 3.24
CA THR A 42 -12.04 -10.09 2.25
C THR A 42 -12.07 -11.57 1.87
N LEU A 43 -11.00 -12.32 2.16
CA LEU A 43 -10.78 -13.71 1.71
C LEU A 43 -10.76 -13.83 0.18
N THR A 44 -10.30 -12.79 -0.49
CA THR A 44 -10.15 -12.74 -1.96
C THR A 44 -8.74 -12.30 -2.33
N PRO A 45 -8.36 -12.38 -3.63
CA PRO A 45 -7.08 -11.83 -4.07
C PRO A 45 -6.85 -10.35 -3.73
N LEU A 46 -7.90 -9.58 -3.44
CA LEU A 46 -7.78 -8.19 -3.00
C LEU A 46 -6.99 -8.04 -1.68
N ASP A 47 -6.94 -9.07 -0.84
CA ASP A 47 -6.19 -9.03 0.42
C ASP A 47 -4.67 -8.90 0.21
N TYR A 48 -4.19 -9.18 -0.99
CA TYR A 48 -2.78 -9.13 -1.39
C TYR A 48 -2.46 -7.94 -2.30
N ALA A 49 -3.43 -7.05 -2.54
CA ALA A 49 -3.30 -6.01 -3.56
C ALA A 49 -2.83 -4.66 -3.01
N HIS A 50 -2.03 -3.97 -3.83
CA HIS A 50 -1.83 -2.52 -3.77
C HIS A 50 -2.86 -1.83 -4.66
N ILE A 51 -3.78 -1.07 -4.07
CA ILE A 51 -4.80 -0.33 -4.82
C ILE A 51 -4.39 1.14 -4.91
N MET A 52 -4.24 1.63 -6.13
CA MET A 52 -3.79 2.98 -6.42
C MET A 52 -4.64 3.66 -7.49
N THR A 53 -4.54 4.99 -7.58
CA THR A 53 -5.15 5.72 -8.69
C THR A 53 -4.31 5.53 -9.96
N VAL A 54 -4.96 5.64 -11.12
CA VAL A 54 -4.31 5.52 -12.43
C VAL A 54 -3.10 6.46 -12.55
N ASN A 55 -3.26 7.72 -12.16
CA ASN A 55 -2.19 8.72 -12.20
C ASN A 55 -0.97 8.35 -11.32
N THR A 56 -1.13 7.52 -10.29
CA THR A 56 0.01 7.04 -9.49
C THR A 56 0.67 5.84 -10.16
N VAL A 57 -0.11 4.94 -10.76
CA VAL A 57 0.41 3.78 -11.51
C VAL A 57 1.21 4.24 -12.74
N GLU A 58 0.78 5.29 -13.43
CA GLU A 58 1.51 5.88 -14.57
C GLU A 58 2.89 6.46 -14.22
N LYS A 59 3.18 6.64 -12.92
CA LYS A 59 4.48 7.15 -12.43
C LYS A 59 5.43 6.05 -11.98
N LEU A 60 5.01 4.79 -12.04
CA LEU A 60 5.89 3.65 -11.76
C LEU A 60 7.04 3.65 -12.77
N LYS A 61 8.24 3.32 -12.30
CA LYS A 61 9.46 3.22 -13.11
C LYS A 61 9.95 1.78 -13.19
#